data_AF-A0A535QSB0-F1
#
_entry.id   AF-A0A535QSB0-F1
#
_cell.length_a   1.000
_cell.length_b   1.000
_cell.length_c   1.000
_cell.angle_alpha   90.00
_cell.angle_beta   90.00
_cell.angle_gamma   90.00
#
_symmetry.space_group_name_H-M   'P 1'
#
loop_
_entity.id
_entity.type
_entity.pdbx_description
1 polymer ?
#
loop_
_entity_poly.entity_id
_entity_poly.type
_entity_poly.pdbx_seq_one_letter_code
_entity_poly.pdbx_strand_id
1 'polypeptide(L)'
;MGRWTSSAARGGLLLLLFLIGAVLPGTGIARQAPLPPIAIVATAAGDDNDDPDGFLVAHSARPATVPAAPLLLGVLTVRKASIPAGPVTYVPVLYYHYIRVNPNPRDLVGFGLSTPPAAFRAQMQYLADHGFHVIPLHQAVVAIQHHSALPSRPVVLTFDDGYTDFFATAIPILQSHGFTATSFVISGRMGWGGYMTPSQIVAADGMGFTIGAHTVDHVALAAQAPARASWEMKQSKLTLEALLGHPVLDFAYPYGSFNGYDMAQAKSLGFETAVSTLSGTWHAAAQLFELSRVRVGGGLPLASFAHLLGGPPPTAADLAVGL
;
A
#
# COMPACT_ATOMS: atom_id res chain seq x y z
N MET A 1 43.03 -23.47 -40.98
CA MET A 1 44.35 -23.07 -41.51
C MET A 1 44.10 -22.20 -42.75
N GLY A 2 44.87 -21.13 -42.98
CA GLY A 2 44.52 -20.05 -43.94
C GLY A 2 43.41 -19.12 -43.40
N ARG A 3 43.46 -17.77 -43.40
CA ARG A 3 44.37 -16.73 -43.96
C ARG A 3 44.45 -16.70 -45.50
N TRP A 4 44.22 -15.59 -46.21
CA TRP A 4 43.90 -14.17 -45.86
C TRP A 4 42.61 -13.72 -46.64
N THR A 5 42.14 -12.47 -46.82
CA THR A 5 42.57 -11.04 -46.63
C THR A 5 41.26 -10.18 -46.52
N SER A 6 41.11 -8.84 -46.51
CA SER A 6 41.95 -7.62 -46.64
C SER A 6 41.24 -6.36 -46.05
N SER A 7 41.93 -5.21 -46.12
CA SER A 7 41.45 -3.80 -46.02
C SER A 7 40.32 -3.41 -46.98
N ALA A 8 39.61 -2.26 -46.90
CA ALA A 8 39.71 -0.98 -46.13
C ALA A 8 38.35 -0.22 -46.27
N ALA A 9 38.03 0.99 -45.76
CA ALA A 9 38.30 1.79 -44.56
C ALA A 9 37.66 3.20 -44.77
N ARG A 10 36.90 3.72 -43.78
CA ARG A 10 36.53 5.15 -43.54
C ARG A 10 35.57 5.92 -44.49
N GLY A 11 34.80 6.84 -43.87
CA GLY A 11 34.00 7.91 -44.52
C GLY A 11 32.52 7.54 -44.76
N GLY A 12 31.50 8.31 -44.35
CA GLY A 12 31.46 9.48 -43.47
C GLY A 12 31.02 10.79 -44.16
N LEU A 13 29.72 11.08 -44.21
CA LEU A 13 29.19 12.39 -44.65
C LEU A 13 27.81 12.68 -44.02
N LEU A 14 27.62 13.89 -43.46
CA LEU A 14 26.31 14.45 -43.12
C LEU A 14 25.69 15.08 -44.37
N LEU A 15 24.37 14.96 -44.54
CA LEU A 15 23.63 15.71 -45.55
C LEU A 15 22.73 16.77 -44.88
N LEU A 16 23.16 18.03 -44.90
CA LEU A 16 22.26 19.16 -44.68
C LEU A 16 21.48 19.42 -45.97
N LEU A 17 20.16 19.59 -45.86
CA LEU A 17 19.33 20.13 -46.94
C LEU A 17 18.83 21.52 -46.55
N PHE A 18 19.40 22.54 -47.19
CA PHE A 18 18.77 23.87 -47.26
C PHE A 18 17.64 23.84 -48.30
N LEU A 19 16.54 24.51 -48.00
CA LEU A 19 15.52 24.87 -48.98
C LEU A 19 15.14 26.34 -48.77
N ILE A 20 15.29 27.13 -49.83
CA ILE A 20 15.05 28.58 -49.83
C ILE A 20 13.55 28.82 -50.03
N GLY A 21 12.98 29.74 -49.25
CA GLY A 21 11.54 29.99 -49.24
C GLY A 21 11.03 30.88 -50.38
N ALA A 22 9.71 30.86 -50.55
CA ALA A 22 8.95 31.85 -51.31
C ALA A 22 7.89 32.48 -50.39
N VAL A 23 7.64 33.79 -50.53
CA VAL A 23 6.74 34.56 -49.65
C VAL A 23 5.49 34.98 -50.43
N LEU A 24 4.32 34.80 -49.82
CA LEU A 24 3.08 35.47 -50.21
C LEU A 24 2.47 36.18 -48.98
N PRO A 25 1.85 37.36 -49.14
CA PRO A 25 1.46 38.21 -48.02
C PRO A 25 0.01 37.97 -47.54
N GLY A 26 -0.25 38.35 -46.28
CA GLY A 26 -1.58 38.81 -45.86
C GLY A 26 -2.42 37.87 -45.01
N THR A 27 -2.11 37.77 -43.72
CA THR A 27 -3.08 37.95 -42.62
C THR A 27 -2.33 38.09 -41.29
N GLY A 28 -2.83 38.91 -40.38
CA GLY A 28 -2.10 39.28 -39.16
C GLY A 28 -2.27 38.26 -38.03
N ILE A 29 -1.14 37.82 -37.45
CA ILE A 29 -1.10 37.18 -36.13
C ILE A 29 -0.15 38.01 -35.26
N ALA A 30 -0.59 38.36 -34.05
CA ALA A 30 0.18 39.20 -33.14
C ALA A 30 1.45 38.47 -32.64
N ARG A 31 2.60 39.15 -32.66
CA ARG A 31 3.81 38.66 -32.00
C ARG A 31 3.61 38.69 -30.49
N GLN A 32 3.68 37.52 -29.84
CA GLN A 32 3.93 37.48 -28.40
C GLN A 32 5.33 38.04 -28.11
N ALA A 33 5.44 38.82 -27.03
CA ALA A 33 6.73 39.31 -26.57
C ALA A 33 7.57 38.16 -25.96
N PRO A 34 8.91 38.20 -26.05
CA PRO A 34 9.75 37.24 -25.35
C PRO A 34 9.56 37.37 -23.83
N LEU A 35 9.44 36.23 -23.14
CA LEU A 35 9.41 36.20 -21.68
C LEU A 35 10.79 36.60 -21.12
N PRO A 36 10.85 37.33 -19.99
CA PRO A 36 12.11 37.64 -19.33
C PRO A 36 12.78 36.36 -18.79
N PRO A 37 14.12 36.35 -18.65
CA PRO A 37 14.82 35.21 -18.05
C PRO A 37 14.39 35.01 -16.60
N ILE A 38 14.03 33.77 -16.24
CA ILE A 38 13.69 33.42 -14.86
C ILE A 38 14.99 33.42 -14.03
N ALA A 39 15.10 34.38 -13.11
CA ALA A 39 16.17 34.40 -12.13
C ALA A 39 15.96 33.27 -11.11
N ILE A 40 16.95 32.38 -10.96
CA ILE A 40 16.95 31.37 -9.91
C ILE A 40 17.30 32.07 -8.60
N VAL A 41 16.28 32.37 -7.79
CA VAL A 41 16.47 32.84 -6.41
C VAL A 41 16.62 31.60 -5.52
N ALA A 42 17.83 31.35 -5.03
CA ALA A 42 18.08 30.34 -4.01
C ALA A 42 17.63 30.87 -2.64
N THR A 43 16.43 30.50 -2.19
CA THR A 43 15.94 30.80 -0.85
C THR A 43 16.41 29.73 0.13
N ALA A 44 17.43 30.03 0.92
CA ALA A 44 17.89 29.14 1.99
C ALA A 44 17.18 29.48 3.32
N ALA A 45 16.17 28.67 3.66
CA ALA A 45 15.63 28.45 5.00
C ALA A 45 14.65 27.26 4.91
N GLY A 46 14.61 26.28 5.81
CA GLY A 46 15.42 26.11 7.03
C GLY A 46 14.52 25.75 8.20
N ASP A 47 14.38 24.45 8.45
CA ASP A 47 13.87 23.89 9.71
C ASP A 47 14.25 22.40 9.75
N ASP A 48 15.56 22.14 9.92
CA ASP A 48 16.07 20.80 10.20
C ASP A 48 15.52 20.36 11.57
N ASN A 49 14.60 19.40 11.57
CA ASN A 49 14.24 18.64 12.76
C ASN A 49 14.94 17.29 12.66
N ASP A 50 15.67 16.91 13.71
CA ASP A 50 16.65 15.82 13.69
C ASP A 50 16.06 14.49 13.16
N ASP A 51 16.72 13.90 12.17
CA ASP A 51 16.65 12.46 11.89
C ASP A 51 17.72 11.75 12.76
N PRO A 52 17.35 11.07 13.84
CA PRO A 52 18.30 10.38 14.71
C PRO A 52 18.82 9.06 14.13
N ASP A 53 18.15 8.50 13.11
CA ASP A 53 18.43 7.16 12.57
C ASP A 53 19.30 7.21 11.29
N GLY A 54 19.42 8.38 10.64
CA GLY A 54 20.47 8.69 9.65
C GLY A 54 20.31 8.04 8.27
N PHE A 55 19.11 7.61 7.90
CA PHE A 55 18.83 6.91 6.64
C PHE A 55 18.62 7.88 5.47
N LEU A 56 19.71 8.25 4.78
CA LEU A 56 19.70 9.08 3.57
C LEU A 56 19.05 8.36 2.36
N VAL A 57 17.72 8.27 2.34
CA VAL A 57 16.94 7.74 1.21
C VAL A 57 16.91 8.76 0.06
N ALA A 58 17.49 8.38 -1.08
CA ALA A 58 17.53 9.21 -2.28
C ALA A 58 16.16 9.30 -2.99
N HIS A 59 15.37 10.31 -2.62
CA HIS A 59 14.04 10.53 -3.20
C HIS A 59 14.13 11.06 -4.64
N SER A 60 13.47 10.39 -5.60
CA SER A 60 13.33 10.92 -6.97
C SER A 60 12.41 12.13 -6.97
N ALA A 61 12.82 13.22 -7.62
CA ALA A 61 12.11 14.51 -7.63
C ALA A 61 10.59 14.36 -7.78
N ARG A 62 9.85 14.87 -6.79
CA ARG A 62 8.40 14.70 -6.63
C ARG A 62 7.64 15.34 -7.82
N PRO A 63 6.83 14.58 -8.59
CA PRO A 63 5.97 15.15 -9.60
C PRO A 63 5.00 16.17 -8.99
N ALA A 64 4.80 17.29 -9.69
CA ALA A 64 3.94 18.37 -9.23
C ALA A 64 2.52 17.86 -8.93
N THR A 65 1.99 18.26 -7.78
CA THR A 65 0.63 17.89 -7.36
C THR A 65 -0.40 18.63 -8.20
N VAL A 66 -1.13 17.89 -9.03
CA VAL A 66 -2.45 18.35 -9.50
C VAL A 66 -3.35 18.49 -8.26
N PRO A 67 -4.10 19.59 -8.08
CA PRO A 67 -4.99 19.73 -6.92
C PRO A 67 -6.01 18.59 -6.91
N ALA A 68 -5.96 17.76 -5.87
CA ALA A 68 -6.90 16.66 -5.72
C ALA A 68 -8.33 17.19 -5.57
N ALA A 69 -9.28 16.60 -6.29
CA ALA A 69 -10.69 16.82 -5.99
C ALA A 69 -10.97 16.40 -4.54
N PRO A 70 -11.78 17.16 -3.77
CA PRO A 70 -12.03 16.85 -2.38
C PRO A 70 -12.66 15.45 -2.25
N LEU A 71 -12.08 14.61 -1.39
CA LEU A 71 -12.61 13.28 -1.10
C LEU A 71 -13.98 13.42 -0.41
N LEU A 72 -15.06 13.24 -1.17
CA LEU A 72 -16.42 13.20 -0.61
C LEU A 72 -16.54 12.07 0.43
N LEU A 73 -17.31 12.30 1.47
CA LEU A 73 -17.64 11.32 2.53
C LEU A 73 -18.15 9.96 2.00
N GLY A 74 -18.67 9.91 0.77
CA GLY A 74 -19.10 8.68 0.10
C GLY A 74 -18.01 7.64 -0.15
N VAL A 75 -16.72 7.98 0.00
CA VAL A 75 -15.60 7.03 -0.11
C VAL A 75 -15.66 5.92 0.97
N LEU A 76 -16.39 6.14 2.07
CA LEU A 76 -16.60 5.12 3.11
C LEU A 76 -17.72 4.09 2.78
N THR A 77 -18.30 4.12 1.58
CA THR A 77 -19.26 3.10 1.14
C THR A 77 -18.54 1.78 0.82
N VAL A 78 -18.71 0.78 1.70
CA VAL A 78 -18.13 -0.56 1.52
C VAL A 78 -18.71 -1.21 0.25
N ARG A 79 -17.93 -1.19 -0.83
CA ARG A 79 -18.27 -1.89 -2.07
C ARG A 79 -18.02 -3.38 -1.89
N LYS A 80 -18.97 -4.22 -2.31
CA LYS A 80 -18.75 -5.67 -2.35
C LYS A 80 -17.86 -6.03 -3.55
N ALA A 81 -16.96 -6.99 -3.36
CA ALA A 81 -16.19 -7.56 -4.47
C ALA A 81 -17.09 -8.25 -5.49
N SER A 82 -16.62 -8.35 -6.73
CA SER A 82 -17.19 -9.27 -7.72
C SER A 82 -17.10 -10.70 -7.19
N ILE A 83 -18.16 -11.49 -7.36
CA ILE A 83 -18.09 -12.93 -7.09
C ILE A 83 -17.12 -13.52 -8.13
N PRO A 84 -16.04 -14.21 -7.72
CA PRO A 84 -15.05 -14.69 -8.67
C PRO A 84 -15.61 -15.84 -9.50
N ALA A 85 -15.14 -15.97 -10.75
CA ALA A 85 -15.48 -17.08 -11.64
C ALA A 85 -14.29 -18.05 -11.77
N GLY A 86 -14.58 -19.35 -11.86
CA GLY A 86 -13.57 -20.41 -11.90
C GLY A 86 -13.18 -20.90 -10.50
N PRO A 87 -11.98 -21.52 -10.35
CA PRO A 87 -11.48 -21.97 -9.07
C PRO A 87 -11.29 -20.82 -8.08
N VAL A 88 -11.71 -21.03 -6.83
CA VAL A 88 -11.65 -20.02 -5.76
C VAL A 88 -11.08 -20.59 -4.47
N THR A 89 -10.30 -19.78 -3.77
CA THR A 89 -9.76 -20.06 -2.43
C THR A 89 -10.52 -19.22 -1.41
N TYR A 90 -11.00 -19.87 -0.34
CA TYR A 90 -11.57 -19.17 0.82
C TYR A 90 -10.46 -18.80 1.80
N VAL A 91 -10.27 -17.51 2.05
CA VAL A 91 -9.30 -16.99 3.02
C VAL A 91 -9.68 -15.55 3.40
N PRO A 92 -10.38 -15.33 4.52
CA PRO A 92 -10.63 -13.99 5.03
C PRO A 92 -9.32 -13.22 5.27
N VAL A 93 -9.08 -12.18 4.47
CA VAL A 93 -8.02 -11.20 4.69
C VAL A 93 -8.61 -10.05 5.51
N LEU A 94 -8.24 -9.93 6.78
CA LEU A 94 -8.79 -8.91 7.68
C LEU A 94 -7.96 -7.63 7.57
N TYR A 95 -8.60 -6.46 7.68
CA TYR A 95 -7.88 -5.19 7.78
C TYR A 95 -8.28 -4.38 9.00
N TYR A 96 -7.25 -3.99 9.74
CA TYR A 96 -7.25 -3.06 10.86
C TYR A 96 -6.60 -1.74 10.42
N HIS A 97 -6.74 -0.69 11.22
CA HIS A 97 -5.90 0.50 11.14
C HIS A 97 -5.29 0.73 12.54
N TYR A 98 -5.95 1.51 13.41
CA TYR A 98 -5.46 1.77 14.77
C TYR A 98 -5.86 0.67 15.76
N ILE A 99 -4.91 0.21 16.58
CA ILE A 99 -5.17 -0.58 17.80
C ILE A 99 -5.16 0.35 19.03
N ARG A 100 -6.20 1.18 19.14
CA ARG A 100 -6.37 2.18 20.21
C ARG A 100 -7.82 2.33 20.65
N VAL A 101 -8.02 2.93 21.83
CA VAL A 101 -9.28 3.60 22.16
C VAL A 101 -9.30 4.95 21.43
N ASN A 102 -10.37 5.28 20.71
CA ASN A 102 -10.46 6.54 19.98
C ASN A 102 -10.37 7.74 20.94
N PRO A 103 -9.36 8.62 20.83
CA PRO A 103 -9.17 9.74 21.76
C PRO A 103 -10.21 10.87 21.60
N ASN A 104 -10.92 10.93 20.47
CA ASN A 104 -11.95 11.95 20.22
C ASN A 104 -13.28 11.31 19.82
N PRO A 105 -14.26 11.17 20.75
CA PRO A 105 -15.59 10.62 20.44
C PRO A 105 -16.40 11.36 19.35
N ARG A 106 -15.98 12.57 18.94
CA ARG A 106 -16.59 13.30 17.81
C ARG A 106 -15.95 12.97 16.46
N ASP A 107 -14.76 12.37 16.44
CA ASP A 107 -14.15 11.84 15.23
C ASP A 107 -14.75 10.47 14.91
N LEU A 108 -15.82 10.48 14.10
CA LEU A 108 -16.52 9.28 13.66
C LEU A 108 -15.69 8.45 12.67
N VAL A 109 -14.74 9.06 11.97
CA VAL A 109 -13.84 8.35 11.04
C VAL A 109 -12.76 7.62 11.85
N GLY A 110 -12.07 8.33 12.74
CA GLY A 110 -11.13 7.77 13.69
C GLY A 110 -11.76 6.72 14.60
N PHE A 111 -13.02 6.89 15.04
CA PHE A 111 -13.79 5.83 15.70
C PHE A 111 -13.91 4.60 14.79
N GLY A 112 -14.44 4.78 13.59
CA GLY A 112 -14.65 3.70 12.63
C GLY A 112 -13.37 2.96 12.22
N LEU A 113 -12.19 3.55 12.41
CA LEU A 113 -10.87 3.00 12.13
C LEU A 113 -10.10 2.50 13.38
N SER A 114 -10.66 2.68 14.59
CA SER A 114 -10.04 2.24 15.83
C SER A 114 -10.63 0.93 16.35
N THR A 115 -9.77 -0.01 16.73
CA THR A 115 -10.11 -1.20 17.53
C THR A 115 -9.46 -1.09 18.91
N PRO A 116 -10.23 -1.02 20.02
CA PRO A 116 -9.67 -0.98 21.36
C PRO A 116 -8.76 -2.19 21.65
N PRO A 117 -7.63 -2.03 22.37
CA PRO A 117 -6.68 -3.12 22.62
C PRO A 117 -7.29 -4.36 23.29
N ALA A 118 -8.27 -4.17 24.20
CA ALA A 118 -9.00 -5.28 24.82
C ALA A 118 -9.89 -6.04 23.81
N ALA A 119 -10.53 -5.31 22.88
CA ALA A 119 -11.31 -5.92 21.80
C ALA A 119 -10.40 -6.67 20.80
N PHE A 120 -9.22 -6.12 20.49
CA PHE A 120 -8.23 -6.81 19.65
C PHE A 120 -7.71 -8.08 20.34
N ARG A 121 -7.38 -8.03 21.64
CA ARG A 121 -7.01 -9.21 22.43
C ARG A 121 -8.09 -10.29 22.42
N ALA A 122 -9.35 -9.93 22.67
CA ALA A 122 -10.47 -10.87 22.63
C ALA A 122 -10.67 -11.48 21.23
N GLN A 123 -10.45 -10.71 20.15
CA GLN A 123 -10.47 -11.21 18.78
C GLN A 123 -9.34 -12.22 18.51
N MET A 124 -8.11 -11.94 18.92
CA MET A 124 -6.97 -12.85 18.71
C MET A 124 -7.08 -14.13 19.56
N GLN A 125 -7.52 -14.01 20.82
CA GLN A 125 -7.84 -15.16 21.67
C GLN A 125 -8.94 -16.04 21.04
N TYR A 126 -10.03 -15.43 20.54
CA TYR A 126 -11.08 -16.14 19.82
C TYR A 126 -10.57 -16.86 18.57
N LEU A 127 -9.62 -16.29 17.81
CA LEU A 127 -9.01 -17.00 16.68
C LEU A 127 -8.29 -18.28 17.13
N ALA A 128 -7.50 -18.20 18.20
CA ALA A 128 -6.76 -19.33 18.74
C ALA A 128 -7.70 -20.43 19.28
N ASP A 129 -8.66 -20.07 20.14
CA ASP A 129 -9.55 -21.03 20.80
C ASP A 129 -10.51 -21.72 19.83
N HIS A 130 -10.95 -21.01 18.78
CA HIS A 130 -11.89 -21.54 17.77
C HIS A 130 -11.19 -22.07 16.51
N GLY A 131 -9.91 -22.46 16.64
CA GLY A 131 -9.17 -23.23 15.65
C GLY A 131 -9.00 -22.52 14.29
N PHE A 132 -8.87 -21.20 14.30
CA PHE A 132 -8.41 -20.46 13.11
C PHE A 132 -6.89 -20.51 13.02
N HIS A 133 -6.38 -20.61 11.80
CA HIS A 133 -4.95 -20.57 11.54
C HIS A 133 -4.60 -19.23 10.89
N VAL A 134 -3.94 -18.35 11.65
CA VAL A 134 -3.37 -17.12 11.10
C VAL A 134 -2.21 -17.49 10.20
N ILE A 135 -2.28 -17.10 8.93
CA ILE A 135 -1.27 -17.38 7.91
C ILE A 135 -0.68 -16.08 7.34
N PRO A 136 0.59 -16.10 6.86
CA PRO A 136 1.17 -14.99 6.10
C PRO A 136 0.35 -14.69 4.83
N LEU A 137 0.33 -13.41 4.41
CA LEU A 137 -0.33 -13.02 3.14
C LEU A 137 0.26 -13.76 1.93
N HIS A 138 1.58 -14.00 1.88
CA HIS A 138 2.21 -14.77 0.82
C HIS A 138 1.67 -16.22 0.72
N GLN A 139 1.30 -16.85 1.84
CA GLN A 139 0.74 -18.21 1.82
C GLN A 139 -0.67 -18.21 1.21
N ALA A 140 -1.47 -17.18 1.50
CA ALA A 140 -2.75 -16.98 0.83
C ALA A 140 -2.57 -16.71 -0.68
N VAL A 141 -1.60 -15.88 -1.07
CA VAL A 141 -1.25 -15.60 -2.48
C VAL A 141 -0.88 -16.89 -3.23
N VAL A 142 0.02 -17.70 -2.68
CA VAL A 142 0.41 -19.01 -3.25
C VAL A 142 -0.80 -19.95 -3.39
N ALA A 143 -1.67 -20.04 -2.39
CA ALA A 143 -2.88 -20.86 -2.46
C ALA A 143 -3.92 -20.34 -3.46
N ILE A 144 -4.01 -19.02 -3.66
CA ILE A 144 -4.89 -18.40 -4.67
C ILE A 144 -4.33 -18.60 -6.08
N GLN A 145 -3.01 -18.51 -6.27
CA GLN A 145 -2.32 -18.70 -7.56
C GLN A 145 -2.30 -20.16 -8.03
N HIS A 146 -1.99 -21.10 -7.12
CA HIS A 146 -1.64 -22.48 -7.45
C HIS A 146 -2.64 -23.52 -6.91
N HIS A 147 -3.72 -23.07 -6.27
CA HIS A 147 -4.73 -23.93 -5.63
C HIS A 147 -4.14 -24.90 -4.60
N SER A 148 -3.04 -24.48 -3.96
CA SER A 148 -2.38 -25.21 -2.88
C SER A 148 -3.25 -25.26 -1.62
N ALA A 149 -3.11 -26.34 -0.85
CA ALA A 149 -3.87 -26.50 0.39
C ALA A 149 -3.49 -25.44 1.43
N LEU A 150 -4.51 -24.90 2.09
CA LEU A 150 -4.37 -24.09 3.31
C LEU A 150 -4.73 -24.92 4.54
N PRO A 151 -4.27 -24.55 5.75
CA PRO A 151 -4.81 -25.10 6.99
C PRO A 151 -6.32 -24.83 7.11
N SER A 152 -7.00 -25.56 7.99
CA SER A 152 -8.42 -25.34 8.25
C SER A 152 -8.67 -23.93 8.81
N ARG A 153 -9.77 -23.29 8.39
CA ARG A 153 -10.16 -21.94 8.86
C ARG A 153 -8.99 -20.93 8.76
N PRO A 154 -8.38 -20.76 7.56
CA PRO A 154 -7.25 -19.85 7.40
C PRO A 154 -7.72 -18.40 7.52
N VAL A 155 -6.87 -17.52 8.03
CA VAL A 155 -7.14 -16.09 8.11
C VAL A 155 -5.83 -15.31 7.93
N VAL A 156 -5.86 -14.20 7.22
CA VAL A 156 -4.71 -13.27 7.10
C VAL A 156 -5.04 -12.01 7.88
N LEU A 157 -4.07 -11.49 8.63
CA LEU A 157 -4.21 -10.24 9.38
C LEU A 157 -3.41 -9.13 8.68
N THR A 158 -4.06 -8.00 8.37
CA THR A 158 -3.41 -6.84 7.75
C THR A 158 -3.71 -5.55 8.52
N PHE A 159 -2.75 -4.62 8.53
CA PHE A 159 -2.82 -3.34 9.25
C PHE A 159 -2.41 -2.22 8.29
N ASP A 160 -3.31 -1.28 8.02
CA ASP A 160 -3.04 -0.17 7.10
C ASP A 160 -2.35 1.01 7.81
N ASP A 161 -2.01 2.05 7.04
CA ASP A 161 -1.36 3.32 7.42
C ASP A 161 0.05 3.26 8.06
N GLY A 162 0.39 2.21 8.81
CA GLY A 162 1.69 2.08 9.50
C GLY A 162 1.76 2.81 10.85
N TYR A 163 0.67 2.80 11.62
CA TYR A 163 0.60 3.46 12.93
C TYR A 163 1.52 2.81 13.99
N THR A 164 2.01 3.62 14.93
CA THR A 164 2.87 3.18 16.04
C THR A 164 2.18 2.15 16.95
N ASP A 165 0.84 2.13 17.01
CA ASP A 165 0.08 1.15 17.80
C ASP A 165 0.06 -0.27 17.20
N PHE A 166 0.43 -0.44 15.91
CA PHE A 166 0.79 -1.77 15.39
C PHE A 166 2.02 -2.33 16.12
N PHE A 167 3.10 -1.56 16.18
CA PHE A 167 4.34 -1.95 16.86
C PHE A 167 4.15 -2.06 18.38
N ALA A 168 3.60 -1.03 19.01
CA ALA A 168 3.54 -0.90 20.46
C ALA A 168 2.41 -1.72 21.10
N THR A 169 1.38 -2.15 20.35
CA THR A 169 0.21 -2.83 20.91
C THR A 169 -0.20 -4.09 20.15
N ALA A 170 -0.22 -4.07 18.81
CA ALA A 170 -0.64 -5.25 18.04
C ALA A 170 0.41 -6.37 18.09
N ILE A 171 1.68 -6.08 17.82
CA ILE A 171 2.77 -7.08 17.80
C ILE A 171 2.86 -7.90 19.10
N PRO A 172 2.90 -7.30 20.32
CA PRO A 172 2.94 -8.08 21.56
C PRO A 172 1.73 -9.00 21.78
N ILE A 173 0.55 -8.61 21.29
CA ILE A 173 -0.66 -9.43 21.36
C ILE A 173 -0.56 -10.58 20.34
N LEU A 174 -0.18 -10.30 19.09
CA LEU A 174 0.00 -11.30 18.04
C LEU A 174 1.05 -12.35 18.43
N GLN A 175 2.21 -11.92 18.93
CA GLN A 175 3.26 -12.82 19.43
C GLN A 175 2.78 -13.72 20.57
N SER A 176 1.89 -13.24 21.45
CA SER A 176 1.34 -14.07 22.54
C SER A 176 0.45 -15.24 22.07
N HIS A 177 0.01 -15.23 20.81
CA HIS A 177 -0.71 -16.34 20.16
C HIS A 177 0.14 -17.05 19.08
N GLY A 178 1.40 -16.66 18.87
CA GLY A 178 2.23 -17.14 17.76
C GLY A 178 1.77 -16.66 16.38
N PHE A 179 1.02 -15.57 16.30
CA PHE A 179 0.45 -15.03 15.07
C PHE A 179 1.38 -14.03 14.37
N THR A 180 1.28 -14.00 13.03
CA THR A 180 1.93 -13.01 12.15
C THR A 180 0.88 -12.08 11.52
N ALA A 181 1.33 -11.01 10.85
CA ALA A 181 0.50 -10.07 10.10
C ALA A 181 1.33 -9.31 9.05
N THR A 182 0.65 -8.69 8.08
CA THR A 182 1.25 -7.70 7.16
C THR A 182 0.89 -6.27 7.61
N SER A 183 1.87 -5.36 7.68
CA SER A 183 1.62 -3.92 7.88
C SER A 183 1.94 -3.12 6.62
N PHE A 184 0.95 -2.36 6.12
CA PHE A 184 1.07 -1.52 4.94
C PHE A 184 1.47 -0.10 5.32
N VAL A 185 2.72 0.27 5.07
CA VAL A 185 3.34 1.51 5.56
C VAL A 185 3.23 2.64 4.54
N ILE A 186 2.78 3.81 5.00
CA ILE A 186 2.86 5.07 4.25
C ILE A 186 4.29 5.60 4.39
N SER A 187 5.12 5.40 3.37
CA SER A 187 6.58 5.61 3.49
C SER A 187 6.97 7.08 3.74
N GLY A 188 6.15 8.05 3.31
CA GLY A 188 6.36 9.47 3.57
C GLY A 188 5.92 9.95 4.96
N ARG A 189 5.41 9.05 5.82
CA ARG A 189 4.97 9.35 7.20
C ARG A 189 5.76 8.59 8.28
N MET A 190 6.80 7.86 7.90
CA MET A 190 7.67 7.17 8.87
C MET A 190 8.27 8.21 9.84
N GLY A 191 8.24 7.92 11.13
CA GLY A 191 8.68 8.83 12.20
C GLY A 191 7.72 9.98 12.53
N TRP A 192 6.62 10.19 11.79
CA TRP A 192 5.64 11.23 12.13
C TRP A 192 4.88 10.87 13.41
N GLY A 193 4.39 11.87 14.13
CA GLY A 193 3.64 11.67 15.38
C GLY A 193 2.46 10.70 15.23
N GLY A 194 2.57 9.52 15.86
CA GLY A 194 1.56 8.44 15.82
C GLY A 194 1.83 7.34 14.79
N TYR A 195 2.85 7.48 13.94
CA TYR A 195 3.31 6.47 12.97
C TYR A 195 4.51 5.69 13.52
N MET A 196 4.92 4.60 12.86
CA MET A 196 6.16 3.90 13.19
C MET A 196 7.40 4.67 12.72
N THR A 197 8.48 4.66 13.50
CA THR A 197 9.81 5.10 13.07
C THR A 197 10.42 4.09 12.07
N PRO A 198 11.43 4.48 11.27
CA PRO A 198 12.18 3.54 10.43
C PRO A 198 12.76 2.37 11.24
N SER A 199 13.32 2.67 12.41
CA SER A 199 13.80 1.69 13.40
C SER A 199 12.72 0.72 13.90
N GLN A 200 11.49 1.17 14.15
CA GLN A 200 10.36 0.30 14.51
C GLN A 200 9.90 -0.59 13.35
N ILE A 201 9.97 -0.11 12.11
CA ILE A 201 9.60 -0.87 10.91
C ILE A 201 10.60 -2.02 10.67
N VAL A 202 11.90 -1.74 10.75
CA VAL A 202 12.95 -2.77 10.68
C VAL A 202 12.83 -3.78 11.82
N ALA A 203 12.51 -3.31 13.04
CA ALA A 203 12.29 -4.21 14.18
C ALA A 203 11.02 -5.06 14.04
N ALA A 204 9.94 -4.57 13.41
CA ALA A 204 8.75 -5.36 13.11
C ALA A 204 9.04 -6.47 12.10
N ASP A 205 9.77 -6.17 11.02
CA ASP A 205 10.18 -7.16 10.02
C ASP A 205 11.08 -8.24 10.63
N GLY A 206 12.11 -7.83 11.39
CA GLY A 206 12.99 -8.73 12.15
C GLY A 206 12.29 -9.56 13.24
N MET A 207 11.04 -9.24 13.58
CA MET A 207 10.17 -10.03 14.47
C MET A 207 9.20 -10.96 13.72
N GLY A 208 9.26 -11.04 12.38
CA GLY A 208 8.44 -11.94 11.56
C GLY A 208 7.09 -11.37 11.10
N PHE A 209 6.96 -10.04 11.04
CA PHE A 209 5.78 -9.35 10.49
C PHE A 209 6.11 -8.75 9.13
N THR A 210 5.34 -9.07 8.09
CA THR A 210 5.63 -8.61 6.72
C THR A 210 5.36 -7.11 6.57
N ILE A 211 6.30 -6.36 6.01
CA ILE A 211 6.09 -4.96 5.63
C ILE A 211 5.66 -4.86 4.16
N GLY A 212 4.53 -4.22 3.93
CA GLY A 212 3.97 -3.88 2.61
C GLY A 212 3.95 -2.37 2.36
N ALA A 213 3.77 -1.96 1.10
CA ALA A 213 3.79 -0.55 0.70
C ALA A 213 2.37 0.06 0.62
N HIS A 214 2.23 1.32 1.07
CA HIS A 214 0.96 2.07 1.09
C HIS A 214 1.05 3.48 0.48
N THR A 215 1.81 3.64 -0.61
CA THR A 215 2.20 4.92 -1.24
C THR A 215 3.12 5.79 -0.37
N VAL A 216 3.52 6.97 -0.88
CA VAL A 216 4.37 7.91 -0.13
C VAL A 216 3.51 8.86 0.68
N ASP A 217 2.51 9.48 0.04
CA ASP A 217 1.70 10.54 0.67
C ASP A 217 0.31 10.07 1.14
N HIS A 218 -0.09 8.83 0.85
CA HIS A 218 -1.43 8.25 1.05
C HIS A 218 -2.51 8.98 0.23
N VAL A 219 -2.34 8.98 -1.09
CA VAL A 219 -3.29 9.56 -2.05
C VAL A 219 -4.24 8.52 -2.63
N ALA A 220 -5.47 8.93 -2.92
CA ALA A 220 -6.41 8.15 -3.72
C ALA A 220 -5.90 8.03 -5.17
N LEU A 221 -5.28 6.88 -5.50
CA LEU A 221 -4.52 6.68 -6.74
C LEU A 221 -5.36 6.87 -8.00
N ALA A 222 -6.59 6.34 -8.02
CA ALA A 222 -7.50 6.50 -9.15
C ALA A 222 -8.01 7.93 -9.39
N ALA A 223 -7.69 8.89 -8.50
CA ALA A 223 -7.93 10.31 -8.69
C ALA A 223 -6.65 11.10 -9.06
N GLN A 224 -5.50 10.43 -9.24
CA GLN A 224 -4.24 11.05 -9.61
C GLN A 224 -4.00 11.03 -11.13
N ALA A 225 -3.11 11.91 -11.60
CA ALA A 225 -2.51 11.73 -12.92
C ALA A 225 -1.64 10.46 -12.94
N PRO A 226 -1.60 9.68 -14.04
CA PRO A 226 -0.88 8.40 -14.11
C PRO A 226 0.58 8.46 -13.62
N ALA A 227 1.34 9.49 -14.03
CA ALA A 227 2.73 9.68 -13.60
C ALA A 227 2.89 9.93 -12.08
N ARG A 228 1.88 10.51 -11.42
CA ARG A 228 1.85 10.65 -9.95
C ARG A 228 1.54 9.31 -9.29
N ALA A 229 0.56 8.55 -9.79
CA ALA A 229 0.24 7.22 -9.28
C ALA A 229 1.45 6.26 -9.37
N SER A 230 2.14 6.23 -10.53
CA SER A 230 3.37 5.43 -10.68
C SER A 230 4.50 5.86 -9.75
N TRP A 231 4.68 7.17 -9.52
CA TRP A 231 5.69 7.67 -8.58
C TRP A 231 5.36 7.28 -7.14
N GLU A 232 4.10 7.43 -6.71
CA GLU A 232 3.61 7.05 -5.38
C GLU A 232 3.88 5.57 -5.07
N MET A 233 3.51 4.68 -5.98
CA MET A 233 3.70 3.25 -5.82
C MET A 233 5.19 2.87 -5.88
N LYS A 234 5.95 3.44 -6.84
CA LYS A 234 7.37 3.11 -7.03
C LYS A 234 8.27 3.63 -5.92
N GLN A 235 8.11 4.87 -5.49
CA GLN A 235 8.95 5.43 -4.42
C GLN A 235 8.61 4.78 -3.08
N SER A 236 7.33 4.51 -2.79
CA SER A 236 6.95 3.78 -1.57
C SER A 236 7.62 2.41 -1.48
N LYS A 237 7.59 1.63 -2.57
CA LYS A 237 8.32 0.36 -2.68
C LYS A 237 9.83 0.56 -2.44
N LEU A 238 10.48 1.43 -3.21
CA LEU A 238 11.93 1.62 -3.15
C LEU A 238 12.43 2.17 -1.80
N THR A 239 11.68 3.06 -1.14
CA THR A 239 12.01 3.57 0.19
C THR A 239 11.99 2.45 1.24
N LEU A 240 10.98 1.58 1.19
CA LEU A 240 10.87 0.45 2.11
C LEU A 240 11.89 -0.66 1.80
N GLU A 241 12.12 -0.98 0.52
CA GLU A 241 13.16 -1.95 0.11
C GLU A 241 14.58 -1.47 0.49
N ALA A 242 14.85 -0.16 0.45
CA ALA A 242 16.12 0.42 0.89
C ALA A 242 16.29 0.42 2.42
N LEU A 243 15.19 0.53 3.18
CA LEU A 243 15.19 0.46 4.65
C LEU A 243 15.35 -0.97 5.16
N LEU A 244 14.69 -1.93 4.51
CA LEU A 244 14.60 -3.34 4.93
C LEU A 244 15.74 -4.22 4.37
N GLY A 245 16.32 -3.83 3.23
CA GLY A 245 17.38 -4.61 2.55
C GLY A 245 16.90 -5.83 1.76
N HIS A 246 15.58 -6.02 1.63
CA HIS A 246 14.96 -7.09 0.84
C HIS A 246 13.72 -6.57 0.07
N PRO A 247 13.18 -7.34 -0.90
CA PRO A 247 12.01 -6.93 -1.67
C PRO A 247 10.75 -6.74 -0.82
N VAL A 248 9.90 -5.80 -1.23
CA VAL A 248 8.57 -5.52 -0.67
C VAL A 248 7.51 -5.95 -1.68
N LEU A 249 6.88 -7.09 -1.42
CA LEU A 249 6.05 -7.82 -2.40
C LEU A 249 4.56 -7.51 -2.31
N ASP A 250 4.09 -6.98 -1.18
CA ASP A 250 2.68 -6.67 -0.92
C ASP A 250 2.39 -5.17 -1.06
N PHE A 251 1.24 -4.82 -1.67
CA PHE A 251 0.74 -3.44 -1.74
C PHE A 251 -0.68 -3.31 -1.18
N ALA A 252 -1.04 -2.13 -0.66
CA ALA A 252 -2.42 -1.76 -0.36
C ALA A 252 -2.80 -0.43 -1.02
N TYR A 253 -3.98 -0.34 -1.63
CA TYR A 253 -4.46 0.90 -2.24
C TYR A 253 -5.04 1.84 -1.17
N PRO A 254 -4.54 3.08 -0.99
CA PRO A 254 -5.12 4.07 -0.08
C PRO A 254 -6.62 4.26 -0.31
N TYR A 255 -7.41 4.21 0.77
CA TYR A 255 -8.88 4.25 0.74
C TYR A 255 -9.56 3.13 -0.09
N GLY A 256 -8.80 2.18 -0.64
CA GLY A 256 -9.26 1.29 -1.72
C GLY A 256 -9.54 2.00 -3.05
N SER A 257 -8.90 3.14 -3.30
CA SER A 257 -9.06 3.92 -4.54
C SER A 257 -8.06 3.45 -5.59
N PHE A 258 -8.50 2.60 -6.50
CA PHE A 258 -7.69 2.04 -7.60
C PHE A 258 -8.50 1.89 -8.89
N ASN A 259 -7.80 1.73 -10.01
CA ASN A 259 -8.34 1.38 -11.32
C ASN A 259 -7.39 0.41 -12.06
N GLY A 260 -7.78 -0.03 -13.28
CA GLY A 260 -7.00 -1.00 -14.06
C GLY A 260 -5.57 -0.59 -14.43
N TYR A 261 -5.28 0.72 -14.52
CA TYR A 261 -3.91 1.23 -14.65
C TYR A 261 -3.11 0.99 -13.38
N ASP A 262 -3.66 1.30 -12.21
CA ASP A 262 -2.99 1.09 -10.91
C ASP A 262 -2.69 -0.40 -10.68
N MET A 263 -3.63 -1.29 -11.05
CA MET A 263 -3.43 -2.75 -11.00
C MET A 263 -2.33 -3.23 -11.95
N ALA A 264 -2.20 -2.64 -13.14
CA ALA A 264 -1.11 -2.92 -14.06
C ALA A 264 0.22 -2.31 -13.59
N GLN A 265 0.17 -1.18 -12.90
CA GLN A 265 1.32 -0.51 -12.31
C GLN A 265 1.88 -1.28 -11.10
N ALA A 266 1.02 -1.89 -10.29
CA ALA A 266 1.44 -2.82 -9.23
C ALA A 266 2.19 -4.02 -9.80
N LYS A 267 1.61 -4.69 -10.82
CA LYS A 267 2.24 -5.82 -11.53
C LYS A 267 3.61 -5.47 -12.12
N SER A 268 3.69 -4.34 -12.83
CA SER A 268 4.94 -3.91 -13.48
C SER A 268 6.02 -3.39 -12.52
N LEU A 269 5.68 -3.12 -11.26
CA LEU A 269 6.64 -2.82 -10.19
C LEU A 269 7.16 -4.06 -9.46
N GLY A 270 6.66 -5.27 -9.76
CA GLY A 270 7.05 -6.47 -9.03
C GLY A 270 6.52 -6.47 -7.60
N PHE A 271 5.25 -6.10 -7.43
CA PHE A 271 4.43 -6.61 -6.34
C PHE A 271 3.79 -7.94 -6.78
N GLU A 272 3.60 -8.88 -5.85
CA GLU A 272 2.92 -10.16 -6.10
C GLU A 272 1.42 -10.09 -5.80
N THR A 273 1.01 -9.11 -4.98
CA THR A 273 -0.38 -8.89 -4.59
C THR A 273 -0.66 -7.41 -4.32
N ALA A 274 -1.91 -7.00 -4.48
CA ALA A 274 -2.40 -5.69 -4.04
C ALA A 274 -3.80 -5.81 -3.43
N VAL A 275 -3.96 -5.35 -2.19
CA VAL A 275 -5.20 -5.44 -1.41
C VAL A 275 -6.03 -4.16 -1.48
N SER A 276 -7.35 -4.32 -1.39
CA SER A 276 -8.35 -3.25 -1.53
C SER A 276 -9.22 -3.09 -0.27
N THR A 277 -10.23 -2.21 -0.33
CA THR A 277 -11.31 -2.13 0.67
C THR A 277 -12.59 -2.83 0.21
N LEU A 278 -12.57 -3.55 -0.93
CA LEU A 278 -13.71 -4.34 -1.40
C LEU A 278 -14.04 -5.45 -0.39
N SER A 279 -15.30 -5.61 -0.03
CA SER A 279 -15.72 -6.65 0.92
C SER A 279 -15.84 -8.03 0.27
N GLY A 280 -15.14 -9.02 0.82
CA GLY A 280 -15.11 -10.41 0.35
C GLY A 280 -14.17 -11.29 1.18
N THR A 281 -14.27 -12.61 0.95
CA THR A 281 -13.51 -13.68 1.62
C THR A 281 -13.18 -14.87 0.69
N TRP A 282 -13.53 -14.73 -0.60
CA TRP A 282 -13.34 -15.71 -1.65
C TRP A 282 -12.57 -15.05 -2.78
N HIS A 283 -11.51 -15.71 -3.26
CA HIS A 283 -10.51 -15.10 -4.13
C HIS A 283 -10.13 -16.04 -5.27
N ALA A 284 -10.03 -15.51 -6.49
CA ALA A 284 -9.44 -16.20 -7.65
C ALA A 284 -8.12 -15.54 -8.07
N ALA A 285 -7.24 -16.28 -8.77
CA ALA A 285 -5.94 -15.78 -9.23
C ALA A 285 -6.00 -14.48 -10.05
N ALA A 286 -7.10 -14.22 -10.77
CA ALA A 286 -7.31 -12.96 -11.49
C ALA A 286 -7.37 -11.71 -10.58
N GLN A 287 -7.80 -11.88 -9.32
CA GLN A 287 -8.08 -10.81 -8.35
C GLN A 287 -6.90 -10.50 -7.42
N LEU A 288 -5.72 -11.10 -7.62
CA LEU A 288 -4.55 -10.89 -6.75
C LEU A 288 -4.11 -9.43 -6.63
N PHE A 289 -4.50 -8.57 -7.58
CA PHE A 289 -4.18 -7.14 -7.58
C PHE A 289 -5.40 -6.26 -7.26
N GLU A 290 -6.47 -6.86 -6.74
CA GLU A 290 -7.66 -6.20 -6.20
C GLU A 290 -8.24 -7.00 -5.01
N LEU A 291 -7.39 -7.68 -4.23
CA LEU A 291 -7.84 -8.62 -3.21
C LEU A 291 -8.84 -7.95 -2.26
N SER A 292 -9.97 -8.60 -2.06
CA SER A 292 -10.99 -8.16 -1.13
C SER A 292 -10.57 -8.42 0.32
N ARG A 293 -11.11 -7.63 1.26
CA ARG A 293 -10.78 -7.71 2.68
C ARG A 293 -12.00 -7.51 3.57
N VAL A 294 -11.94 -8.06 4.78
CA VAL A 294 -12.95 -7.91 5.85
C VAL A 294 -12.51 -6.78 6.78
N ARG A 295 -13.35 -5.76 6.93
CA ARG A 295 -13.05 -4.55 7.72
C ARG A 295 -13.22 -4.80 9.21
N VAL A 296 -12.22 -4.46 10.03
CA VAL A 296 -12.30 -4.47 11.49
C VAL A 296 -11.97 -3.09 12.06
N GLY A 297 -12.84 -2.58 12.93
CA GLY A 297 -12.76 -1.23 13.52
C GLY A 297 -14.11 -0.80 14.09
N GLY A 298 -14.18 0.39 14.69
CA GLY A 298 -15.43 0.92 15.26
C GLY A 298 -15.95 0.13 16.47
N GLY A 299 -15.05 -0.54 17.21
CA GLY A 299 -15.44 -1.41 18.33
C GLY A 299 -16.26 -2.63 17.93
N LEU A 300 -16.04 -3.20 16.74
CA LEU A 300 -16.71 -4.38 16.21
C LEU A 300 -16.92 -5.48 17.28
N PRO A 301 -18.17 -5.81 17.67
CA PRO A 301 -18.43 -6.81 18.71
C PRO A 301 -17.89 -8.19 18.34
N LEU A 302 -17.42 -8.95 19.33
CA LEU A 302 -16.79 -10.26 19.12
C LEU A 302 -17.71 -11.26 18.38
N ALA A 303 -19.02 -11.20 18.63
CA ALA A 303 -20.00 -12.02 17.91
C ALA A 303 -20.15 -11.63 16.43
N SER A 304 -19.99 -10.34 16.09
CA SER A 304 -19.96 -9.87 14.70
C SER A 304 -18.65 -10.24 14.01
N PHE A 305 -17.52 -10.16 14.72
CA PHE A 305 -16.22 -10.65 14.25
C PHE A 305 -16.28 -12.15 13.93
N ALA A 306 -16.72 -12.98 14.89
CA ALA A 306 -16.94 -14.42 14.71
C ALA A 306 -17.79 -14.73 13.47
N HIS A 307 -18.92 -14.05 13.30
CA HIS A 307 -19.83 -14.26 12.18
C HIS A 307 -19.19 -13.93 10.81
N LEU A 308 -18.42 -12.84 10.70
CA LEU A 308 -17.72 -12.45 9.47
C LEU A 308 -16.70 -13.49 9.01
N LEU A 309 -16.17 -14.30 9.93
CA LEU A 309 -15.19 -15.35 9.66
C LEU A 309 -15.81 -16.75 9.48
N GLY A 310 -17.14 -16.88 9.48
CA GLY A 310 -17.79 -18.20 9.51
C GLY A 310 -17.45 -19.01 10.77
N GLY A 311 -17.16 -18.32 11.88
CA GLY A 311 -16.92 -18.92 13.19
C GLY A 311 -18.21 -19.24 13.95
N PRO A 312 -18.15 -20.14 14.95
CA PRO A 312 -19.27 -20.34 15.88
C PRO A 312 -19.46 -19.07 16.75
N PRO A 313 -20.66 -18.86 17.32
CA PRO A 313 -20.89 -17.77 18.27
C PRO A 313 -19.90 -17.84 19.45
N PRO A 314 -19.35 -16.71 19.92
CA PRO A 314 -18.43 -16.70 21.07
C PRO A 314 -19.10 -17.23 22.34
N THR A 315 -18.32 -17.90 23.18
CA THR A 315 -18.77 -18.38 24.49
C THR A 315 -18.80 -17.26 25.53
N ALA A 316 -19.39 -17.54 26.70
CA ALA A 316 -19.34 -16.63 27.84
C ALA A 316 -17.92 -16.37 28.37
N ALA A 317 -16.97 -17.29 28.14
CA ALA A 317 -15.57 -17.08 28.49
C ALA A 317 -14.88 -16.10 27.51
N ASP A 318 -15.09 -16.28 26.21
CA ASP A 318 -14.53 -15.43 25.15
C ASP A 318 -14.93 -13.95 25.34
N LEU A 319 -16.18 -13.72 25.75
CA LEU A 319 -16.72 -12.39 26.04
C LEU A 319 -16.13 -11.75 27.31
N ALA A 320 -15.54 -12.53 28.22
CA ALA A 320 -14.88 -12.03 29.42
C ALA A 320 -13.42 -11.58 29.16
N VAL A 321 -12.80 -11.98 28.04
CA VAL A 321 -11.41 -11.61 27.68
C VAL A 321 -11.27 -10.12 27.32
N GLY A 322 -12.39 -9.44 27.04
CA GLY A 322 -12.44 -8.02 26.67
C GLY A 322 -12.86 -7.05 27.79
N LEU A 323 -12.93 -7.51 29.04
CA LEU A 323 -13.35 -6.73 30.23
C LEU A 323 -12.17 -6.41 31.15
#